data_AF-A0A8W8KWV3-F1
#
_entry.id   AF-A0A8W8KWV3-F1
#
_cell.length_a   1.000
_cell.length_b   1.000
_cell.length_c   1.000
_cell.angle_alpha   90.00
_cell.angle_beta   90.00
_cell.angle_gamma   90.00
#
_symmetry.space_group_name_H-M   'P 1'
#
loop_
_entity.id
_entity.type
_entity.pdbx_description
1 polymer ?
#
loop_
_entity_poly.entity_id
_entity_poly.type
_entity_poly.pdbx_seq_one_letter_code
_entity_poly.pdbx_strand_id
1 'polypeptide(L)'
;EGGFYVECGACDGEFQSNTLYLELKRNWTGLLIEPNRKNYQQLLKTNRRAFYINACLSPYNHPAVLKFKEDWAIGHLMEQNPGGSKTVDVQCFPFYSILLALNIKHLDVFSLDVEGAEVSILETVPFDKVDISMLNVEYQHVRGGSDFLQTYTESKGYVTVQKVFRDLIVKKKGLD
;
A
#
# COMPACT_ATOMS: atom_id res chain seq x y z
N GLU A 1 -9.40 12.67 16.83
CA GLU A 1 -9.88 13.11 15.51
C GLU A 1 -9.88 11.93 14.57
N GLY A 2 -10.85 11.88 13.66
CA GLY A 2 -10.90 10.89 12.60
C GLY A 2 -9.83 11.17 11.53
N GLY A 3 -9.66 10.23 10.61
CA GLY A 3 -8.72 10.31 9.51
C GLY A 3 -9.01 9.20 8.49
N PHE A 4 -8.40 9.30 7.33
CA PHE A 4 -8.50 8.34 6.24
C PHE A 4 -7.15 7.67 5.99
N TYR A 5 -7.10 6.34 6.09
CA TYR A 5 -5.90 5.57 5.74
C TYR A 5 -6.09 4.75 4.46
N VAL A 6 -4.99 4.38 3.84
CA VAL A 6 -4.94 3.29 2.85
C VAL A 6 -3.88 2.29 3.28
N GLU A 7 -4.21 1.00 3.21
CA GLU A 7 -3.26 -0.10 3.43
C GLU A 7 -3.27 -1.02 2.21
N CYS A 8 -2.13 -1.13 1.54
CA CYS A 8 -1.90 -2.09 0.47
C CYS A 8 -0.98 -3.19 0.98
N GLY A 9 -1.40 -4.45 0.82
CA GLY A 9 -0.85 -5.58 1.57
C GLY A 9 -1.67 -5.92 2.82
N ALA A 10 -3.00 -5.76 2.76
CA ALA A 10 -3.85 -5.85 3.95
C ALA A 10 -4.00 -7.26 4.54
N CYS A 11 -3.54 -8.31 3.83
CA CYS A 11 -3.59 -9.70 4.27
C CYS A 11 -5.01 -10.09 4.75
N ASP A 12 -5.15 -10.59 5.97
CA ASP A 12 -6.44 -10.96 6.58
C ASP A 12 -7.14 -9.79 7.28
N GLY A 13 -6.57 -8.58 7.25
CA GLY A 13 -7.12 -7.37 7.84
C GLY A 13 -6.80 -7.15 9.31
N GLU A 14 -6.11 -8.06 9.99
CA GLU A 14 -5.78 -7.93 11.42
C GLU A 14 -4.34 -8.29 11.71
N PHE A 15 -3.84 -9.39 11.13
CA PHE A 15 -2.47 -9.84 11.30
C PHE A 15 -1.50 -8.79 10.76
N GLN A 16 -0.67 -8.26 11.67
CA GLN A 16 0.34 -7.23 11.37
C GLN A 16 -0.21 -5.97 10.68
N SER A 17 -1.52 -5.69 10.78
CA SER A 17 -2.10 -4.51 10.12
C SER A 17 -1.52 -3.22 10.67
N ASN A 18 -1.01 -2.38 9.77
CA ASN A 18 -0.45 -1.07 10.09
C ASN A 18 -1.54 -0.03 10.41
N THR A 19 -2.81 -0.31 10.09
CA THR A 19 -3.91 0.66 10.23
C THR A 19 -4.97 0.26 11.24
N LEU A 20 -4.98 -0.99 11.74
CA LEU A 20 -5.99 -1.46 12.70
C LEU A 20 -6.05 -0.60 13.97
N TYR A 21 -4.88 -0.19 14.48
CA TYR A 21 -4.81 0.69 15.65
C TYR A 21 -5.51 2.04 15.41
N LEU A 22 -5.37 2.61 14.20
CA LEU A 22 -5.98 3.89 13.83
C LEU A 22 -7.51 3.77 13.83
N GLU A 23 -8.04 2.67 13.32
CA GLU A 23 -9.47 2.40 13.34
C GLU A 23 -9.99 2.25 14.79
N LEU A 24 -9.38 1.35 15.57
CA LEU A 24 -9.87 0.98 16.90
C LEU A 24 -9.68 2.07 17.96
N LYS A 25 -8.59 2.85 17.86
CA LYS A 25 -8.19 3.81 18.90
C LYS A 25 -8.33 5.27 18.49
N ARG A 26 -8.34 5.56 17.18
CA ARG A 26 -8.44 6.94 16.68
C ARG A 26 -9.74 7.21 15.93
N ASN A 27 -10.61 6.21 15.80
CA ASN A 27 -11.87 6.33 15.05
C ASN A 27 -11.64 6.66 13.56
N TRP A 28 -10.53 6.22 12.97
CA TRP A 28 -10.24 6.39 11.55
C TRP A 28 -10.99 5.35 10.70
N THR A 29 -11.21 5.69 9.43
CA THR A 29 -11.73 4.78 8.39
C THR A 29 -10.71 4.72 7.27
N GLY A 30 -10.86 3.82 6.30
CA GLY A 30 -9.90 3.80 5.20
C GLY A 30 -10.26 2.88 4.06
N LEU A 31 -9.24 2.44 3.35
CA LEU A 31 -9.29 1.46 2.27
C LEU A 31 -8.24 0.37 2.52
N LEU A 32 -8.65 -0.88 2.38
CA LEU A 32 -7.80 -2.07 2.46
C LEU A 32 -7.72 -2.75 1.08
N ILE A 33 -6.50 -2.93 0.57
CA ILE A 33 -6.21 -3.48 -0.75
C ILE A 33 -5.48 -4.82 -0.58
N GLU A 34 -6.08 -5.90 -1.09
CA GLU A 34 -5.54 -7.26 -0.97
C GLU A 34 -5.81 -8.09 -2.25
N PRO A 35 -4.79 -8.45 -3.04
CA PRO A 35 -4.97 -9.21 -4.27
C PRO A 35 -5.22 -10.73 -4.05
N ASN A 36 -4.70 -11.34 -2.98
CA ASN A 36 -4.90 -12.76 -2.70
C ASN A 36 -6.36 -13.01 -2.30
N ARG A 37 -7.07 -13.80 -3.12
CA ARG A 37 -8.51 -14.07 -2.94
C ARG A 37 -8.83 -14.72 -1.59
N LYS A 38 -7.96 -15.59 -1.09
CA LYS A 38 -8.19 -16.27 0.19
C LYS A 38 -8.04 -15.30 1.35
N ASN A 39 -6.99 -14.47 1.32
CA ASN A 39 -6.77 -13.42 2.31
C ASN A 39 -7.93 -12.43 2.29
N TYR A 40 -8.32 -11.97 1.09
CA TYR A 40 -9.45 -11.06 0.91
C TYR A 40 -10.76 -11.63 1.49
N GLN A 41 -11.04 -12.92 1.33
CA GLN A 41 -12.20 -13.57 1.95
C GLN A 41 -12.15 -13.58 3.49
N GLN A 42 -10.96 -13.65 4.08
CA GLN A 42 -10.77 -13.54 5.53
C GLN A 42 -10.91 -12.09 5.98
N LEU A 43 -10.30 -11.17 5.25
CA LEU A 43 -10.41 -9.72 5.41
C LEU A 43 -11.87 -9.26 5.47
N LEU A 44 -12.74 -9.75 4.59
CA LEU A 44 -14.17 -9.41 4.63
C LEU A 44 -14.89 -9.86 5.91
N LYS A 45 -14.39 -10.87 6.62
CA LYS A 45 -15.01 -11.39 7.86
C LYS A 45 -14.67 -10.56 9.09
N THR A 46 -13.62 -9.75 9.01
CA THR A 46 -13.18 -8.87 10.12
C THR A 46 -14.17 -7.75 10.41
N ASN A 47 -14.99 -7.35 9.42
CA ASN A 47 -15.87 -6.17 9.49
C ASN A 47 -15.14 -4.87 9.89
N ARG A 48 -13.86 -4.73 9.53
CA ARG A 48 -13.14 -3.45 9.57
C ARG A 48 -13.99 -2.33 8.97
N ARG A 49 -13.98 -1.18 9.62
CA ARG A 49 -14.65 0.04 9.13
C ARG A 49 -13.81 0.70 8.05
N ALA A 50 -13.79 0.05 6.88
CA ALA A 50 -13.05 0.48 5.71
C ALA A 50 -13.74 0.02 4.42
N PHE A 51 -13.36 0.64 3.30
CA PHE A 51 -13.57 0.07 1.98
C PHE A 51 -12.60 -1.10 1.75
N TYR A 52 -13.00 -2.04 0.89
CA TYR A 52 -12.20 -3.21 0.55
C TYR A 52 -12.13 -3.37 -0.96
N ILE A 53 -10.96 -3.72 -1.49
CA ILE A 53 -10.82 -4.08 -2.90
C ILE A 53 -9.95 -5.33 -3.07
N ASN A 54 -10.45 -6.32 -3.82
CA ASN A 54 -9.66 -7.48 -4.22
C ASN A 54 -8.93 -7.19 -5.53
N ALA A 55 -7.86 -6.42 -5.41
CA ALA A 55 -7.02 -6.01 -6.53
C ALA A 55 -5.61 -5.74 -6.03
N CYS A 56 -4.67 -5.56 -6.96
CA CYS A 56 -3.35 -5.04 -6.65
C CYS A 56 -3.23 -3.56 -7.07
N LEU A 57 -2.20 -2.86 -6.58
CA LEU A 57 -1.81 -1.57 -7.12
C LEU A 57 -0.94 -1.76 -8.36
N SER A 58 -1.32 -1.10 -9.45
CA SER A 58 -0.55 -1.17 -10.69
C SER A 58 0.77 -0.43 -10.53
N PRO A 59 1.92 -1.04 -10.90
CA PRO A 59 3.19 -0.35 -11.04
C PRO A 59 3.24 0.54 -12.29
N TYR A 60 2.12 0.66 -13.02
CA TYR A 60 1.97 1.51 -14.19
C TYR A 60 0.84 2.54 -13.99
N ASN A 61 0.86 3.59 -14.80
CA ASN A 61 -0.19 4.62 -14.83
C ASN A 61 -1.51 4.18 -15.51
N HIS A 62 -1.69 2.88 -15.76
CA HIS A 62 -2.88 2.28 -16.36
C HIS A 62 -3.20 0.93 -15.71
N PRO A 63 -4.45 0.44 -15.83
CA PRO A 63 -4.80 -0.89 -15.35
C PRO A 63 -4.05 -1.98 -16.10
N ALA A 64 -3.68 -3.04 -15.40
CA ALA A 64 -3.01 -4.20 -15.98
C ALA A 64 -3.44 -5.49 -15.27
N VAL A 65 -3.36 -6.61 -15.98
CA VAL A 65 -3.45 -7.94 -15.37
C VAL A 65 -2.04 -8.46 -15.20
N LEU A 66 -1.64 -8.76 -13.96
CA LEU A 66 -0.28 -9.16 -13.61
C LEU A 66 -0.27 -10.52 -12.94
N LYS A 67 0.87 -11.21 -13.03
CA LYS A 67 1.10 -12.46 -12.30
C LYS A 67 1.40 -12.13 -10.85
N PHE A 68 0.72 -12.82 -9.95
CA PHE A 68 0.92 -12.72 -8.51
C PHE A 68 1.24 -14.08 -7.93
N LYS A 69 2.31 -14.16 -7.14
CA LYS A 69 2.65 -15.34 -6.36
C LYS A 69 1.81 -15.32 -5.09
N GLU A 70 0.87 -16.26 -4.98
CA GLU A 70 0.05 -16.38 -3.78
C GLU A 70 0.89 -16.92 -2.63
N ASP A 71 0.95 -16.14 -1.55
CA ASP A 71 1.34 -16.56 -0.21
C ASP A 71 0.38 -15.91 0.78
N TRP A 72 0.30 -16.44 2.01
CA TRP A 72 -0.59 -15.86 3.02
C TRP A 72 -0.10 -14.49 3.48
N ALA A 73 1.18 -14.33 3.82
CA ALA A 73 1.69 -13.05 4.36
C ALA A 73 2.70 -12.34 3.44
N ILE A 74 3.33 -13.05 2.50
CA ILE A 74 4.47 -12.54 1.71
C ILE A 74 4.25 -12.65 0.19
N GLY A 75 2.99 -12.50 -0.24
CA GLY A 75 2.61 -12.59 -1.65
C GLY A 75 3.05 -11.35 -2.43
N HIS A 76 3.54 -11.54 -3.66
CA HIS A 76 4.10 -10.44 -4.47
C HIS A 76 3.80 -10.56 -5.96
N LEU A 77 3.89 -9.42 -6.65
CA LEU A 77 3.85 -9.38 -8.11
C LEU A 77 5.10 -10.00 -8.73
N MET A 78 4.92 -10.62 -9.90
CA MET A 78 6.01 -11.24 -10.65
C MET A 78 6.04 -10.69 -12.08
N GLU A 79 7.24 -10.31 -12.55
CA GLU A 79 7.44 -9.92 -13.95
C GLU A 79 7.34 -11.11 -14.91
N GLN A 80 7.75 -12.30 -14.45
CA GLN A 80 7.69 -13.55 -15.22
C GLN A 80 7.32 -14.73 -14.30
N ASN A 81 6.68 -15.76 -14.86
CA ASN A 81 6.48 -17.03 -14.17
C ASN A 81 7.76 -17.87 -14.27
N PRO A 82 8.54 -18.08 -13.20
CA PRO A 82 9.82 -18.79 -13.28
C PRO A 82 9.70 -20.31 -13.56
N GLY A 83 8.52 -20.81 -13.94
CA GLY A 83 8.23 -22.25 -13.98
C GLY A 83 8.16 -22.84 -12.56
N GLY A 84 7.09 -23.57 -12.26
CA GLY A 84 6.96 -24.30 -10.98
C GLY A 84 6.43 -23.51 -9.78
N SER A 85 6.32 -22.19 -9.84
CA SER A 85 5.61 -21.40 -8.79
C SER A 85 4.11 -21.32 -9.10
N LYS A 86 3.28 -21.52 -8.08
CA LYS A 86 1.82 -21.35 -8.19
C LYS A 86 1.50 -19.86 -8.22
N THR A 87 1.16 -19.35 -9.40
CA THR A 87 0.79 -17.95 -9.61
C THR A 87 -0.62 -17.84 -10.14
N VAL A 88 -1.23 -16.68 -9.87
CA VAL A 88 -2.56 -16.32 -10.36
C VAL A 88 -2.51 -14.99 -11.07
N ASP A 89 -3.45 -14.78 -12.00
CA ASP A 89 -3.67 -13.48 -12.62
C ASP A 89 -4.52 -12.61 -11.69
N VAL A 90 -4.02 -11.41 -11.38
CA VAL A 90 -4.73 -10.42 -10.56
C VAL A 90 -4.90 -9.14 -11.36
N GLN A 91 -6.06 -8.50 -11.18
CA GLN A 91 -6.31 -7.20 -11.75
C GLN A 91 -5.64 -6.14 -10.87
N CYS A 92 -4.90 -5.24 -11.50
CA CYS A 92 -4.21 -4.15 -10.85
C CYS A 92 -4.69 -2.81 -11.40
N PHE A 93 -4.81 -1.82 -10.53
CA PHE A 93 -5.26 -0.47 -10.88
C PHE A 93 -4.28 0.58 -10.37
N PRO A 94 -4.07 1.70 -11.09
CA PRO A 94 -3.28 2.81 -10.58
C PRO A 94 -3.89 3.31 -9.26
N PHE A 95 -3.04 3.59 -8.26
CA PHE A 95 -3.49 4.06 -6.96
C PHE A 95 -4.42 5.28 -7.07
N TYR A 96 -4.06 6.24 -7.93
CA TYR A 96 -4.85 7.43 -8.17
C TYR A 96 -6.26 7.14 -8.71
N SER A 97 -6.42 6.13 -9.56
CA SER A 97 -7.74 5.74 -10.09
C SER A 97 -8.68 5.24 -8.99
N ILE A 98 -8.14 4.48 -8.02
CA ILE A 98 -8.93 4.00 -6.87
C ILE A 98 -9.33 5.16 -5.97
N LEU A 99 -8.40 6.08 -5.68
CA LEU A 99 -8.70 7.27 -4.88
C LEU A 99 -9.78 8.15 -5.53
N LEU A 100 -9.70 8.37 -6.85
CA LEU A 100 -10.73 9.09 -7.59
C LEU A 100 -12.10 8.42 -7.51
N ALA A 101 -12.16 7.09 -7.62
CA ALA A 101 -13.41 6.33 -7.50
C ALA A 101 -14.07 6.48 -6.11
N LEU A 102 -13.25 6.64 -5.07
CA LEU A 102 -13.71 6.89 -3.69
C LEU A 102 -13.88 8.38 -3.37
N ASN A 103 -13.65 9.28 -4.34
CA ASN A 103 -13.64 10.73 -4.17
C ASN A 103 -12.67 11.19 -3.05
N ILE A 104 -11.52 10.54 -2.95
CA ILE A 104 -10.47 10.85 -1.98
C ILE A 104 -9.40 11.69 -2.66
N LYS A 105 -9.15 12.89 -2.12
CA LYS A 105 -8.06 13.79 -2.54
C LYS A 105 -6.97 13.96 -1.48
N HIS A 106 -7.31 13.65 -0.24
CA HIS A 106 -6.41 13.69 0.91
C HIS A 106 -6.54 12.38 1.69
N LEU A 107 -5.42 11.82 2.11
CA LEU A 107 -5.36 10.74 3.08
C LEU A 107 -4.22 10.96 4.08
N ASP A 108 -4.47 10.56 5.32
CA ASP A 108 -3.59 10.83 6.45
C ASP A 108 -2.42 9.84 6.50
N VAL A 109 -2.69 8.57 6.20
CA VAL A 109 -1.67 7.50 6.21
C VAL A 109 -1.83 6.64 4.97
N PHE A 110 -0.74 6.43 4.23
CA PHE A 110 -0.66 5.38 3.23
C PHE A 110 0.40 4.37 3.63
N SER A 111 -0.04 3.16 3.98
CA SER A 111 0.82 2.00 4.23
C SER A 111 0.96 1.20 2.94
N LEU A 112 2.19 0.99 2.49
CA LEU A 112 2.53 0.29 1.27
C LEU A 112 3.55 -0.81 1.57
N ASP A 113 3.05 -2.04 1.63
CA ASP A 113 3.82 -3.25 1.88
C ASP A 113 3.36 -4.30 0.85
N VAL A 114 4.10 -4.41 -0.26
CA VAL A 114 3.70 -5.22 -1.42
C VAL A 114 4.85 -6.08 -1.93
N GLU A 115 5.85 -6.29 -1.07
CA GLU A 115 6.93 -7.26 -1.25
C GLU A 115 7.71 -7.04 -2.57
N GLY A 116 8.01 -5.77 -2.89
CA GLY A 116 8.98 -5.38 -3.93
C GLY A 116 8.48 -4.47 -5.06
N ALA A 117 7.21 -4.07 -5.06
CA ALA A 117 6.64 -3.14 -6.05
C ALA A 117 6.46 -1.70 -5.52
N GLU A 118 6.98 -1.39 -4.33
CA GLU A 118 6.69 -0.14 -3.61
C GLU A 118 7.09 1.09 -4.43
N VAL A 119 8.33 1.10 -4.93
CA VAL A 119 8.87 2.24 -5.67
C VAL A 119 8.15 2.46 -7.00
N SER A 120 7.89 1.40 -7.75
CA SER A 120 7.21 1.51 -9.05
C SER A 120 5.78 1.98 -8.88
N ILE A 121 5.08 1.56 -7.82
CA ILE A 121 3.77 2.12 -7.47
C ILE A 121 3.89 3.60 -7.10
N LEU A 122 4.82 3.98 -6.22
CA LEU A 122 5.02 5.37 -5.80
C LEU A 122 5.34 6.30 -6.99
N GLU A 123 6.09 5.81 -7.98
CA GLU A 123 6.40 6.56 -9.21
C GLU A 123 5.16 6.88 -10.06
N THR A 124 4.07 6.12 -9.91
CA THR A 124 2.79 6.41 -10.59
C THR A 124 1.93 7.44 -9.85
N VAL A 125 2.25 7.76 -8.59
CA VAL A 125 1.43 8.64 -7.75
C VAL A 125 1.59 10.11 -8.18
N PRO A 126 0.49 10.79 -8.56
CA PRO A 126 0.53 12.22 -8.86
C PRO A 126 0.48 13.02 -7.55
N PHE A 127 1.63 13.20 -6.90
CA PHE A 127 1.77 13.94 -5.62
C PHE A 127 1.35 15.43 -5.71
N ASP A 128 1.12 15.95 -6.92
CA ASP A 128 0.52 17.27 -7.18
C ASP A 128 -1.02 17.26 -7.10
N LYS A 129 -1.66 16.09 -7.22
CA LYS A 129 -3.12 15.91 -7.25
C LYS A 129 -3.69 15.20 -6.04
N VAL A 130 -2.85 14.45 -5.33
CA VAL A 130 -3.22 13.72 -4.12
C VAL A 130 -2.34 14.19 -2.98
N ASP A 131 -2.98 14.58 -1.90
CA ASP A 131 -2.30 14.96 -0.68
C ASP A 131 -2.20 13.76 0.27
N ILE A 132 -0.97 13.36 0.60
CA ILE A 132 -0.70 12.24 1.50
C ILE A 132 0.14 12.74 2.67
N SER A 133 -0.41 12.71 3.88
CA SER A 133 0.25 13.29 5.05
C SER A 133 1.45 12.44 5.50
N MET A 134 1.27 11.13 5.59
CA MET A 134 2.31 10.19 5.99
C MET A 134 2.37 8.98 5.07
N LEU A 135 3.58 8.53 4.77
CA LEU A 135 3.84 7.27 4.08
C LEU A 135 4.51 6.32 5.07
N ASN A 136 4.01 5.08 5.15
CA ASN A 136 4.67 3.94 5.76
C ASN A 136 5.00 2.95 4.65
N VAL A 137 6.27 2.75 4.33
CA VAL A 137 6.65 1.98 3.14
C VAL A 137 7.71 0.95 3.50
N GLU A 138 7.43 -0.32 3.18
CA GLU A 138 8.40 -1.39 3.36
C GLU A 138 9.58 -1.21 2.39
N TYR A 139 10.82 -1.37 2.87
CA TYR A 139 12.02 -1.26 2.04
C TYR A 139 12.83 -2.55 1.94
N GLN A 140 12.35 -3.67 2.49
CA GLN A 140 13.11 -4.92 2.49
C GLN A 140 13.45 -5.37 1.06
N HIS A 141 12.50 -5.22 0.15
CA HIS A 141 12.61 -5.65 -1.25
C HIS A 141 12.98 -4.51 -2.21
N VAL A 142 13.20 -3.30 -1.69
CA VAL A 142 13.61 -2.14 -2.47
C VAL A 142 15.11 -2.20 -2.78
N ARG A 143 15.47 -2.10 -4.07
CA ARG A 143 16.87 -2.00 -4.47
C ARG A 143 17.48 -0.70 -3.93
N GLY A 144 18.57 -0.83 -3.16
CA GLY A 144 19.17 0.30 -2.44
C GLY A 144 18.54 0.55 -1.06
N GLY A 145 17.54 -0.24 -0.68
CA GLY A 145 16.94 -0.27 0.66
C GLY A 145 16.43 1.08 1.12
N SER A 146 16.55 1.31 2.43
CA SER A 146 16.01 2.52 3.08
C SER A 146 16.62 3.82 2.57
N ASP A 147 17.87 3.81 2.10
CA ASP A 147 18.59 5.03 1.73
C ASP A 147 18.10 5.56 0.38
N PHE A 148 17.84 4.64 -0.56
CA PHE A 148 17.18 4.97 -1.82
C PHE A 148 15.77 5.52 -1.55
N LEU A 149 14.98 4.80 -0.74
CA LEU A 149 13.59 5.18 -0.47
C LEU A 149 13.47 6.52 0.27
N GLN A 150 14.40 6.80 1.19
CA GLN A 150 14.51 8.09 1.85
C GLN A 150 14.80 9.21 0.84
N THR A 151 15.82 9.03 0.00
CA THR A 151 16.16 10.01 -1.05
C THR A 151 14.98 10.26 -1.99
N TYR A 152 14.29 9.19 -2.39
CA TYR A 152 13.12 9.26 -3.25
C TYR A 152 12.00 10.08 -2.59
N THR A 153 11.60 9.73 -1.36
CA THR A 153 10.50 10.40 -0.65
C THR A 153 10.84 11.86 -0.30
N GLU A 154 12.10 12.16 0.02
CA GLU A 154 12.58 13.54 0.21
C GLU A 154 12.41 14.38 -1.06
N SER A 155 12.67 13.80 -2.23
CA SER A 155 12.45 14.45 -3.54
C SER A 155 10.97 14.74 -3.82
N LYS A 156 10.05 14.03 -3.16
CA LYS A 156 8.59 14.24 -3.20
C LYS A 156 8.10 15.18 -2.10
N GLY A 157 8.99 15.79 -1.32
CA GLY A 157 8.62 16.76 -0.29
C GLY A 157 8.32 16.15 1.08
N TYR A 158 8.80 14.94 1.36
CA TYR A 158 8.68 14.30 2.67
C TYR A 158 9.96 14.46 3.51
N VAL A 159 9.85 14.19 4.81
CA VAL A 159 10.97 14.03 5.75
C VAL A 159 10.81 12.74 6.54
N THR A 160 11.92 12.07 6.81
CA THR A 160 11.95 10.86 7.64
C THR A 160 11.50 11.17 9.06
N VAL A 161 10.53 10.40 9.56
CA VAL A 161 10.12 10.39 10.96
C VAL A 161 10.90 9.31 11.69
N GLN A 162 10.84 8.08 11.19
CA GLN A 162 11.48 6.93 11.83
C GLN A 162 11.71 5.78 10.83
N LYS A 163 12.71 4.95 11.09
CA LYS A 163 12.86 3.62 10.50
C LYS A 163 12.46 2.58 11.55
N VAL A 164 11.52 1.70 11.25
CA VAL A 164 11.01 0.68 12.17
C VAL A 164 11.13 -0.68 11.49
N PHE A 165 12.03 -1.54 11.98
CA PHE A 165 12.34 -2.83 11.34
C PHE A 165 12.65 -2.72 9.83
N ARG A 166 11.65 -2.95 8.98
CA ARG A 166 11.74 -2.97 7.52
C ARG A 166 10.99 -1.81 6.87
N ASP A 167 10.39 -0.95 7.67
CA ASP A 167 9.55 0.15 7.25
C ASP A 167 10.24 1.50 7.39
N LEU A 168 10.08 2.34 6.37
CA LEU A 168 10.40 3.76 6.42
C LEU A 168 9.12 4.57 6.61
N ILE A 169 9.03 5.28 7.73
CA ILE A 169 7.95 6.21 8.03
C ILE A 169 8.41 7.63 7.71
N VAL A 170 7.72 8.29 6.80
CA VAL A 170 7.98 9.69 6.43
C VAL A 170 6.70 10.52 6.52
N LYS A 171 6.86 11.81 6.82
CA LYS A 171 5.76 12.79 6.84
C LYS A 171 5.99 13.91 5.84
N LYS A 172 4.92 14.47 5.28
CA LYS A 172 5.00 15.60 4.36
C LYS A 172 5.62 16.81 5.07
N LYS A 173 6.53 17.54 4.40
CA LYS A 173 7.12 18.78 4.94
C LYS A 173 6.02 19.80 5.22
N GLY A 174 6.13 20.50 6.34
CA GLY A 174 5.16 21.53 6.76
C GLY A 174 3.92 21.00 7.47
N LEU A 175 3.85 19.69 7.77
CA LEU A 175 2.91 19.16 8.77
C LEU A 175 3.52 19.33 10.16
N ASP A 176 2.89 20.17 10.98
CA ASP A 176 3.22 20.39 12.39
C ASP A 176 2.80 19.19 13.25
#